data_AF-A0A968Q7W2-F1
#
_entry.id   AF-A0A968Q7W2-F1
#
_cell.length_a   1.000
_cell.length_b   1.000
_cell.length_c   1.000
_cell.angle_alpha   90.00
_cell.angle_beta   90.00
_cell.angle_gamma   90.00
#
_symmetry.space_group_name_H-M   'P 1'
#
loop_
_entity.id
_entity.type
_entity.pdbx_description
1 polymer ?
#
loop_
_entity_poly.entity_id
_entity_poly.type
_entity_poly.pdbx_seq_one_letter_code
_entity_poly.pdbx_strand_id
1 'polypeptide(L)'
;MANNSPLSLFTISRMIPKIFHRIWIGDSEIPLDYNKYWQKWKLLHPSWEFKDWGNRNIQELSLYSTIERVTSNAAKADIARYEIVYRFGGIYLDCDMDCYQPIDDLIDDSDEFIVCNQIDDFSCLCSIGFFASIPGHSILKHAIDEIVETDLELINSNSNVAEITGPYFFRRVINNRKVKKLNTCNFYPYFHLKSEWYQRNLDDVYGIHTWGGSWLPLESFIYLAKKQLKHGDSRSCLETCQKAKKLYGRELGKKNSFLLIILPFAARFRIFFSRLVFATFGQALILAAFWLYSCVIRGDTFSIRTKIFKKIYSFYHQFLTKIFKIFSFKTAEIQYNHFLDFAFYKKQFSPSISVLEIGAMDGRSFDKLYPYLKTSQNTKALFIEPLPDMQNDLKENYRGFKEQLNDFFFEESAVFDEEKQIIIHSISKEVVQSTNLPSWVAGISTLFPDKNAFSEEYNFEVQQSKDLRELSKQIVVCGIPLKKILNKYNFFNFDIVQIDVEGYDYQALGQVLDSLNPSIICFEWANLTSSEKKQAIKKNIGL
;
A
#
# COMPACT_ATOMS: atom_id res chain seq x y z
N MET A 1 64.10 24.41 34.00
CA MET A 1 63.88 23.01 33.57
C MET A 1 62.38 22.75 33.71
N ALA A 2 61.65 22.87 32.60
CA ALA A 2 60.21 22.71 32.58
C ALA A 2 59.88 21.21 32.55
N ASN A 3 59.10 20.75 33.52
CA ASN A 3 58.59 19.39 33.61
C ASN A 3 57.56 19.15 32.49
N ASN A 4 57.98 18.42 31.45
CA ASN A 4 57.08 17.83 30.46
C ASN A 4 56.39 16.60 31.08
N SER A 5 55.20 16.81 31.64
CA SER A 5 54.20 15.77 31.83
C SER A 5 53.68 15.36 30.45
N PRO A 6 53.75 14.08 30.02
CA PRO A 6 53.12 13.65 28.79
C PRO A 6 51.61 13.79 28.94
N LEU A 7 50.98 14.59 28.07
CA LEU A 7 49.55 14.55 27.82
C LEU A 7 49.13 13.08 27.67
N SER A 8 48.29 12.60 28.60
CA SER A 8 47.67 11.29 28.49
C SER A 8 46.93 11.23 27.15
N LEU A 9 47.40 10.37 26.25
CA LEU A 9 46.67 9.97 25.06
C LEU A 9 45.30 9.50 25.54
N PHE A 10 44.27 10.30 25.31
CA PHE A 10 42.88 9.84 25.38
C PHE A 10 42.80 8.67 24.41
N THR A 11 42.74 7.45 24.94
CA THR A 11 42.34 6.29 24.17
C THR A 11 40.95 6.62 23.62
N ILE A 12 40.87 6.97 22.33
CA ILE A 12 39.58 7.16 21.66
C ILE A 12 38.83 5.85 21.89
N SER A 13 37.74 5.91 22.66
CA SER A 13 36.86 4.76 22.84
C SER A 13 36.46 4.27 21.46
N ARG A 14 36.98 3.11 21.07
CA ARG A 14 36.60 2.44 19.81
C ARG A 14 35.30 1.66 19.92
N MET A 15 34.60 1.81 21.04
CA MET A 15 33.32 1.17 21.30
C MET A 15 32.23 2.22 21.21
N ILE A 16 31.07 1.83 20.70
CA ILE A 16 29.87 2.66 20.67
C ILE A 16 29.48 2.99 22.13
N PRO A 17 29.51 4.28 22.54
CA PRO A 17 29.12 4.66 23.90
C PRO A 17 27.67 4.25 24.21
N LYS A 18 27.42 3.80 25.45
CA LYS A 18 26.08 3.43 25.95
C LYS A 18 25.21 4.65 26.25
N ILE A 19 24.92 5.44 25.22
CA ILE A 19 24.11 6.66 25.29
C ILE A 19 23.04 6.65 24.20
N PHE A 20 21.81 6.95 24.59
CA PHE A 20 20.70 7.19 23.66
C PHE A 20 20.48 8.68 23.46
N HIS A 21 20.28 9.07 22.21
CA HIS A 21 19.97 10.42 21.78
C HIS A 21 18.57 10.49 21.16
N ARG A 22 17.74 11.39 21.67
CA ARG A 22 16.41 11.68 21.14
C ARG A 22 16.30 13.16 20.78
N ILE A 23 15.73 13.48 19.63
CA ILE A 23 15.58 14.86 19.14
C ILE A 23 14.11 15.25 19.04
N TRP A 24 13.73 16.38 19.63
CA TRP A 24 12.42 17.02 19.47
C TRP A 24 12.57 18.54 19.36
N ILE A 25 12.43 19.06 18.14
CA ILE A 25 12.62 20.47 17.78
C ILE A 25 11.29 21.04 17.28
N GLY A 26 11.02 22.29 17.61
CA GLY A 26 9.75 22.99 17.34
C GLY A 26 9.01 23.36 18.62
N ASP A 27 7.91 24.10 18.48
CA ASP A 27 7.17 24.68 19.62
C ASP A 27 6.10 23.75 20.20
N SER A 28 5.79 22.67 19.48
CA SER A 28 4.84 21.65 19.91
C SER A 28 5.39 20.81 21.07
N GLU A 29 4.52 20.46 22.02
CA GLU A 29 4.87 19.54 23.11
C GLU A 29 5.13 18.12 22.58
N ILE A 30 6.08 17.41 23.21
CA ILE A 30 6.31 15.99 22.90
C ILE A 30 5.03 15.20 23.24
N PRO A 31 4.46 14.44 22.28
CA PRO A 31 3.32 13.59 22.55
C PRO A 31 3.54 12.63 23.72
N LEU A 32 2.49 12.43 24.54
CA LEU A 32 2.57 11.58 25.72
C LEU A 32 3.06 10.15 25.43
N ASP A 33 2.72 9.59 24.27
CA ASP A 33 3.16 8.23 23.91
C ASP A 33 4.67 8.18 23.67
N TYR A 34 5.24 9.19 23.01
CA TYR A 34 6.68 9.27 22.76
C TYR A 34 7.46 9.44 24.06
N ASN A 35 6.90 10.15 25.04
CA ASN A 35 7.45 10.19 26.39
C ASN A 35 7.34 8.84 27.10
N LYS A 36 6.24 8.11 26.96
CA LYS A 36 6.12 6.74 27.51
C LYS A 36 7.16 5.80 26.91
N TYR A 37 7.36 5.86 25.59
CA TYR A 37 8.38 5.06 24.89
C TYR A 37 9.78 5.37 25.43
N TRP A 38 10.11 6.66 25.58
CA TRP A 38 11.40 7.07 26.13
C TRP A 38 11.61 6.61 27.58
N GLN A 39 10.58 6.65 28.42
CA GLN A 39 10.66 6.09 29.77
C GLN A 39 10.84 4.58 29.75
N LYS A 40 10.19 3.87 28.82
CA LYS A 40 10.37 2.43 28.66
C LYS A 40 11.81 2.08 28.28
N TRP A 41 12.42 2.82 27.35
CA TRP A 41 13.85 2.70 27.03
C TRP A 41 14.72 2.87 28.28
N LYS A 42 14.48 3.91 29.09
CA LYS A 42 15.20 4.17 30.35
C LYS A 42 15.07 3.05 31.37
N LEU A 43 13.86 2.51 31.53
CA LEU A 43 13.57 1.41 32.47
C LEU A 43 14.30 0.12 32.07
N LEU A 44 14.40 -0.17 30.78
CA LEU A 44 15.07 -1.36 30.26
C LEU A 44 16.60 -1.21 30.17
N HIS A 45 17.13 0.01 30.24
CA HIS A 45 18.57 0.30 30.13
C HIS A 45 19.06 1.20 31.28
N PRO A 46 18.96 0.77 32.55
CA PRO A 46 19.26 1.62 33.71
C PRO A 46 20.73 2.05 33.80
N SER A 47 21.65 1.32 33.15
CA SER A 47 23.08 1.65 33.10
C SER A 47 23.48 2.56 31.94
N TRP A 48 22.53 2.92 31.07
CA TRP A 48 22.79 3.72 29.87
C TRP A 48 22.46 5.20 30.13
N GLU A 49 23.17 6.09 29.45
CA GLU A 49 22.89 7.53 29.47
C GLU A 49 21.77 7.87 28.47
N PHE A 50 20.95 8.87 28.79
CA PHE A 50 19.86 9.33 27.95
C PHE A 50 19.93 10.85 27.78
N LYS A 51 20.05 11.32 26.54
CA LYS A 51 20.17 12.74 26.22
C LYS A 51 19.04 13.19 25.28
N ASP A 52 18.24 14.12 25.77
CA ASP A 52 17.19 14.79 25.03
C ASP A 52 17.72 16.06 24.37
N TRP A 53 17.47 16.23 23.08
CA TRP A 53 17.87 17.39 22.29
C TRP A 53 16.63 18.14 21.80
N GLY A 54 16.47 19.40 22.19
CA GLY A 54 15.42 20.29 21.71
C GLY A 54 15.91 21.71 21.49
N ASN A 55 14.99 22.68 21.34
CA ASN A 55 15.31 24.03 20.85
C ASN A 55 16.42 24.77 21.62
N ARG A 56 16.65 24.45 22.90
CA ARG A 56 17.69 25.09 23.73
C ARG A 56 19.07 24.48 23.56
N ASN A 57 19.20 23.16 23.69
CA ASN A 57 20.51 22.51 23.68
C ASN A 57 21.01 22.16 22.27
N ILE A 58 20.14 22.21 21.25
CA ILE A 58 20.58 22.15 19.86
C ILE A 58 21.46 23.33 19.47
N GLN A 59 21.43 24.43 20.24
CA GLN A 59 22.28 25.61 20.06
C GLN A 59 23.76 25.33 20.38
N GLU A 60 24.05 24.25 21.10
CA GLU A 60 25.41 23.81 21.42
C GLU A 60 26.07 23.04 20.26
N LEU A 61 25.32 22.77 19.20
CA LEU A 61 25.79 22.11 17.99
C LEU A 61 26.57 23.08 17.10
N SER A 62 27.68 22.62 16.55
CA SER A 62 28.51 23.39 15.63
C SER A 62 27.77 23.75 14.34
N LEU A 63 26.82 22.91 13.90
CA LEU A 63 25.95 23.16 12.76
C LEU A 63 24.69 23.98 13.13
N TYR A 64 24.58 24.54 14.33
CA TYR A 64 23.37 25.29 14.74
C TYR A 64 23.00 26.39 13.75
N SER A 65 23.96 27.15 13.24
CA SER A 65 23.72 28.21 12.24
C SER A 65 23.12 27.67 10.93
N THR A 66 23.50 26.46 10.52
CA THR A 66 22.90 25.75 9.38
C THR A 66 21.49 25.28 9.74
N ILE A 67 21.34 24.62 10.89
CA ILE A 67 20.06 24.07 11.38
C ILE A 67 19.00 25.17 11.52
N GLU A 68 19.36 26.34 12.05
CA GLU A 68 18.44 27.46 12.28
C GLU A 68 17.87 28.02 10.96
N ARG A 69 18.67 28.00 9.88
CA ARG A 69 18.29 28.49 8.54
C ARG A 69 17.42 27.53 7.74
N VAL A 70 17.34 26.26 8.15
CA VAL A 70 16.49 25.27 7.52
C VAL A 70 15.03 25.48 7.98
N THR A 71 14.06 25.37 7.07
CA THR A 71 12.64 25.62 7.40
C THR A 71 11.95 24.38 7.96
N SER A 72 12.28 23.19 7.44
CA SER A 72 11.67 21.92 7.85
C SER A 72 12.27 21.38 9.15
N ASN A 73 11.45 21.16 10.17
CA ASN A 73 11.89 20.52 11.42
C ASN A 73 12.43 19.09 11.21
N ALA A 74 11.95 18.38 10.19
CA ALA A 74 12.47 17.06 9.84
C ALA A 74 13.93 17.16 9.35
N ALA A 75 14.21 18.08 8.42
CA ALA A 75 15.56 18.33 7.94
C ALA A 75 16.48 18.86 9.06
N LYS A 76 15.98 19.71 9.97
CA LYS A 76 16.72 20.11 11.18
C LYS A 76 17.15 18.90 12.02
N ALA A 77 16.23 17.96 12.25
CA ALA A 77 16.50 16.75 13.02
C ALA A 77 17.46 15.80 12.28
N ASP A 78 17.39 15.72 10.95
CA ASP A 78 18.34 14.97 10.11
C ASP A 78 19.76 15.51 10.24
N ILE A 79 19.95 16.82 10.13
CA ILE A 79 21.28 17.43 10.27
C ILE A 79 21.81 17.26 11.70
N ALA A 80 20.96 17.52 12.69
CA ALA A 80 21.34 17.44 14.10
C ALA A 80 21.74 16.03 14.52
N ARG A 81 21.02 14.98 14.08
CA ARG A 81 21.33 13.60 14.48
C ARG A 81 22.71 13.15 13.98
N TYR A 82 23.13 13.61 12.79
CA TYR A 82 24.48 13.30 12.29
C TYR A 82 25.56 13.93 13.15
N GLU A 83 25.43 15.23 13.50
CA GLU A 83 26.41 15.91 14.34
C GLU A 83 26.44 15.35 15.77
N ILE A 84 25.27 15.10 16.36
CA ILE A 84 25.15 14.57 17.72
C ILE A 84 25.89 13.24 17.82
N VAL A 85 25.57 12.28 16.96
CA VAL A 85 26.21 10.96 17.02
C VAL A 85 27.68 11.04 16.59
N TYR A 86 28.04 11.95 15.67
CA TYR A 86 29.46 12.19 15.34
C TYR A 86 30.26 12.67 16.55
N ARG A 87 29.72 13.60 17.36
CA ARG A 87 30.44 14.20 18.49
C ARG A 87 30.45 13.31 19.72
N PHE A 88 29.31 12.69 20.04
CA PHE A 88 29.11 11.97 21.30
C PHE A 88 29.16 10.45 21.13
N GLY A 89 29.09 9.94 19.89
CA GLY A 89 28.87 8.52 19.64
C GLY A 89 27.47 8.08 20.06
N GLY A 90 27.31 6.78 20.26
CA GLY A 90 26.10 6.17 20.82
C GLY A 90 25.03 5.95 19.78
N ILE A 91 23.78 5.98 20.23
CA ILE A 91 22.63 5.55 19.45
C ILE A 91 21.66 6.70 19.29
N TYR A 92 21.29 6.97 18.05
CA TYR A 92 20.16 7.83 17.74
C TYR A 92 18.87 7.01 17.63
N LEU A 93 17.79 7.53 18.24
CA LEU A 93 16.44 6.98 18.14
C LEU A 93 15.43 8.09 17.77
N ASP A 94 14.58 7.82 16.78
CA ASP A 94 13.39 8.64 16.55
C ASP A 94 12.47 8.65 17.80
N CYS A 95 11.75 9.75 18.02
CA CYS A 95 10.86 9.90 19.18
C CYS A 95 9.71 8.88 19.25
N ASP A 96 9.31 8.33 18.11
CA ASP A 96 8.19 7.41 17.94
C ASP A 96 8.62 5.94 17.93
N MET A 97 9.81 5.63 18.47
CA MET A 97 10.36 4.29 18.65
C MET A 97 10.00 3.69 20.02
N ASP A 98 9.02 2.78 20.09
CA ASP A 98 8.72 2.05 21.34
C ASP A 98 9.79 0.99 21.60
N CYS A 99 10.27 0.89 22.85
CA CYS A 99 11.25 -0.13 23.24
C CYS A 99 10.53 -1.45 23.46
N TYR A 100 10.98 -2.56 22.87
CA TYR A 100 10.39 -3.88 23.11
C TYR A 100 11.27 -4.72 24.05
N GLN A 101 12.59 -4.73 23.83
CA GLN A 101 13.57 -5.49 24.60
C GLN A 101 14.89 -4.71 24.77
N PRO A 102 15.73 -5.06 25.78
CA PRO A 102 17.07 -4.50 25.93
C PRO A 102 17.96 -4.80 24.72
N ILE A 103 18.82 -3.86 24.33
CA ILE A 103 19.65 -3.98 23.12
C ILE A 103 21.11 -4.31 23.39
N ASP A 104 21.49 -4.59 24.65
CA ASP A 104 22.88 -4.84 25.02
C ASP A 104 23.53 -5.95 24.18
N ASP A 105 22.77 -6.98 23.81
CA ASP A 105 23.26 -8.10 22.99
C ASP A 105 23.35 -7.77 21.48
N LEU A 106 22.85 -6.60 21.04
CA LEU A 106 22.97 -6.17 19.64
C LEU A 106 24.30 -5.49 19.34
N ILE A 107 25.03 -5.04 20.36
CA ILE A 107 26.20 -4.17 20.20
C ILE A 107 27.43 -4.85 20.79
N ASP A 108 28.36 -5.20 19.92
CA ASP A 108 29.64 -5.79 20.30
C ASP A 108 30.69 -4.69 20.47
N ASP A 109 31.69 -4.92 21.34
CA ASP A 109 32.80 -3.98 21.56
C ASP A 109 33.63 -3.70 20.28
N SER A 110 33.52 -4.56 19.26
CA SER A 110 34.16 -4.39 17.95
C SER A 110 33.33 -3.58 16.93
N ASP A 111 32.08 -3.26 17.25
CA ASP A 111 31.21 -2.51 16.36
C ASP A 111 31.56 -1.03 16.33
N GLU A 112 31.77 -0.49 15.13
CA GLU A 112 32.08 0.93 14.94
C GLU A 112 30.88 1.71 14.39
N PHE A 113 30.02 1.06 13.62
CA PHE A 113 28.85 1.66 12.97
C PHE A 113 27.76 0.63 12.71
N ILE A 114 26.55 0.89 13.21
CA ILE A 114 25.40 -0.02 13.11
C ILE A 114 24.23 0.72 12.48
N VAL A 115 23.56 0.08 11.54
CA VAL A 115 22.34 0.59 10.89
C VAL A 115 21.24 -0.46 10.90
N CYS A 116 19.98 -0.02 10.96
CA CYS A 116 18.82 -0.86 10.72
C CYS A 116 17.95 -0.18 9.67
N ASN A 117 17.43 -0.94 8.71
CA ASN A 117 16.64 -0.39 7.61
C ASN A 117 15.21 -0.92 7.61
N GLN A 118 14.32 -0.12 7.02
CA GLN A 118 12.89 -0.42 6.93
C GLN A 118 12.57 -1.55 5.93
N ILE A 119 13.52 -1.87 5.06
CA ILE A 119 13.51 -2.97 4.11
C ILE A 119 14.88 -3.65 4.11
N ASP A 120 14.92 -4.97 3.93
CA ASP A 120 16.19 -5.72 3.91
C ASP A 120 17.10 -5.29 2.74
N ASP A 121 16.52 -4.72 1.69
CA ASP A 121 17.25 -4.15 0.57
C ASP A 121 17.75 -2.72 0.86
N PHE A 122 19.01 -2.62 1.27
CA PHE A 122 19.72 -1.35 1.48
C PHE A 122 20.08 -0.63 0.15
N SER A 123 19.83 -1.23 -1.02
CA SER A 123 20.13 -0.59 -2.30
C SER A 123 19.23 0.61 -2.59
N CYS A 124 18.01 0.61 -2.05
CA CYS A 124 16.99 1.66 -2.25
C CYS A 124 17.16 2.84 -1.29
N LEU A 125 17.16 2.60 0.03
CA LEU A 125 17.25 3.62 1.08
C LEU A 125 17.93 3.05 2.32
N CYS A 126 18.35 3.92 3.24
CA CYS A 126 18.77 3.53 4.58
C CYS A 126 18.05 4.41 5.59
N SER A 127 17.21 3.81 6.43
CA SER A 127 16.52 4.54 7.47
C SER A 127 17.50 5.22 8.42
N ILE A 128 17.08 6.37 8.95
CA ILE A 128 17.84 7.18 9.89
C ILE A 128 17.11 7.32 11.23
N GLY A 129 16.06 6.52 11.46
CA GLY A 129 15.33 6.48 12.72
C GLY A 129 16.00 5.63 13.80
N PHE A 130 16.97 4.79 13.40
CA PHE A 130 17.90 4.08 14.26
C PHE A 130 19.26 4.02 13.56
N PHE A 131 20.31 4.46 14.24
CA PHE A 131 21.70 4.10 13.91
C PHE A 131 22.59 4.32 15.12
N ALA A 132 23.71 3.61 15.16
CA ALA A 132 24.70 3.71 16.21
C ALA A 132 26.11 3.90 15.65
N SER A 133 26.97 4.62 16.37
CA SER A 133 28.34 4.86 15.92
C SER A 133 29.28 5.18 17.08
N ILE A 134 30.56 4.89 16.89
CA ILE A 134 31.62 5.49 17.70
C ILE A 134 31.69 7.01 17.45
N PRO A 135 32.17 7.81 18.42
CA PRO A 135 32.43 9.23 18.19
C PRO A 135 33.54 9.39 17.13
N GLY A 136 33.40 10.41 16.28
CA GLY A 136 34.38 10.75 15.24
C GLY A 136 34.35 9.87 13.98
N HIS A 137 33.34 9.01 13.81
CA HIS A 137 33.32 8.07 12.70
C HIS A 137 33.26 8.78 11.32
N SER A 138 34.06 8.28 10.37
CA SER A 138 34.25 8.90 9.05
C SER A 138 32.98 9.02 8.20
N ILE A 139 32.02 8.10 8.36
CA ILE A 139 30.71 8.16 7.68
C ILE A 139 29.95 9.42 8.08
N LEU A 140 29.85 9.71 9.37
CA LEU A 140 29.11 10.88 9.84
C LEU A 140 29.87 12.17 9.55
N LYS A 141 31.21 12.14 9.58
CA LYS A 141 32.02 13.28 9.10
C LYS A 141 31.70 13.60 7.65
N HIS A 142 31.67 12.59 6.79
CA HIS A 142 31.33 12.76 5.37
C HIS A 142 29.92 13.32 5.17
N ALA A 143 28.92 12.79 5.92
CA ALA A 143 27.56 13.34 5.89
C ALA A 143 27.52 14.82 6.28
N ILE A 144 28.22 15.20 7.35
CA ILE A 144 28.30 16.58 7.84
C ILE A 144 28.96 17.49 6.80
N ASP A 145 30.06 17.04 6.20
CA ASP A 145 30.79 17.82 5.19
C ASP A 145 29.95 18.07 3.93
N GLU A 146 29.28 17.04 3.41
CA GLU A 146 28.35 17.21 2.27
C GLU A 146 27.21 18.19 2.60
N ILE A 147 26.65 18.13 3.82
CA ILE A 147 25.58 19.04 4.25
C ILE A 147 26.06 20.49 4.34
N VAL A 148 27.27 20.71 4.86
CA VAL A 148 27.87 22.06 4.97
C VAL A 148 28.11 22.68 3.59
N GLU A 149 28.45 21.86 2.59
CA GLU A 149 28.67 22.30 1.21
C GLU A 149 27.36 22.44 0.40
N THR A 150 26.24 21.91 0.90
CA THR A 150 24.94 21.94 0.20
C THR A 150 24.29 23.32 0.28
N ASP A 151 23.73 23.78 -0.84
CA ASP A 151 22.92 25.01 -0.88
C ASP A 151 21.64 24.84 -0.04
N LEU A 152 21.49 25.71 0.97
CA LEU A 152 20.34 25.71 1.88
C LEU A 152 19.03 26.04 1.17
N GLU A 153 19.06 26.75 0.04
CA GLU A 153 17.84 27.00 -0.74
C GLU A 153 17.27 25.69 -1.31
N LEU A 154 18.13 24.73 -1.69
CA LEU A 154 17.70 23.41 -2.13
C LEU A 154 17.01 22.65 -1.00
N ILE A 155 17.57 22.67 0.21
CA ILE A 155 16.97 22.05 1.41
C ILE A 155 15.59 22.68 1.70
N ASN A 156 15.50 24.00 1.59
CA ASN A 156 14.28 24.76 1.91
C ASN A 156 13.19 24.68 0.84
N SER A 157 13.53 24.28 -0.39
CA SER A 157 12.57 24.14 -1.50
C SER A 157 11.55 22.98 -1.33
N ASN A 158 11.61 22.25 -0.20
CA ASN A 158 10.67 21.21 0.27
C ASN A 158 10.45 20.01 -0.66
N SER A 159 10.99 19.99 -1.87
CA SER A 159 10.71 18.93 -2.85
C SER A 159 11.51 17.64 -2.59
N ASN A 160 12.54 17.65 -1.71
CA ASN A 160 13.28 16.42 -1.44
C ASN A 160 14.10 16.30 -0.14
N VAL A 161 13.50 16.55 1.04
CA VAL A 161 14.20 16.35 2.33
C VAL A 161 14.83 14.95 2.45
N ALA A 162 14.14 13.91 1.95
CA ALA A 162 14.63 12.54 1.98
C ALA A 162 15.92 12.32 1.17
N GLU A 163 16.12 13.03 0.05
CA GLU A 163 17.32 12.95 -0.79
C GLU A 163 18.46 13.87 -0.38
N ILE A 164 18.16 14.96 0.32
CA ILE A 164 19.19 15.95 0.67
C ILE A 164 19.75 15.71 2.08
N THR A 165 18.90 15.38 3.04
CA THR A 165 19.33 15.15 4.44
C THR A 165 18.85 13.81 5.00
N GLY A 166 17.86 13.18 4.38
CA GLY A 166 17.16 12.02 4.91
C GLY A 166 17.68 10.64 4.46
N PRO A 167 16.80 9.63 4.41
CA PRO A 167 17.21 8.23 4.16
C PRO A 167 17.93 7.94 2.84
N TYR A 168 17.61 8.65 1.75
CA TYR A 168 18.28 8.46 0.46
C TYR A 168 19.66 9.10 0.44
N PHE A 169 19.80 10.27 1.09
CA PHE A 169 21.09 10.90 1.37
C PHE A 169 21.97 9.96 2.19
N PHE A 170 21.46 9.46 3.32
CA PHE A 170 22.24 8.61 4.20
C PHE A 170 22.67 7.30 3.54
N ARG A 171 21.78 6.68 2.75
CA ARG A 171 22.12 5.54 1.88
C ARG A 171 23.32 5.84 1.00
N ARG A 172 23.38 7.01 0.36
CA ARG A 172 24.50 7.41 -0.49
C ARG A 172 25.80 7.50 0.32
N VAL A 173 25.76 8.11 1.50
CA VAL A 173 26.93 8.28 2.38
C VAL A 173 27.49 6.93 2.85
N ILE A 174 26.63 5.97 3.21
CA ILE A 174 27.04 4.65 3.69
C ILE A 174 27.39 3.65 2.57
N ASN A 175 27.05 3.95 1.31
CA ASN A 175 27.21 3.02 0.22
C ASN A 175 28.68 2.59 0.07
N ASN A 176 28.91 1.29 -0.11
CA ASN A 176 30.25 0.67 -0.16
C ASN A 176 31.13 0.90 1.09
N ARG A 177 30.57 1.31 2.23
CA ARG A 177 31.29 1.41 3.51
C ARG A 177 31.01 0.17 4.37
N LYS A 178 31.97 -0.19 5.21
CA LYS A 178 31.80 -1.27 6.19
C LYS A 178 30.90 -0.78 7.33
N VAL A 179 29.72 -1.39 7.47
CA VAL A 179 28.75 -1.14 8.54
C VAL A 179 28.11 -2.46 8.96
N LYS A 180 27.78 -2.63 10.25
CA LYS A 180 26.94 -3.74 10.72
C LYS A 180 25.49 -3.42 10.37
N LYS A 181 24.84 -4.31 9.63
CA LYS A 181 23.43 -4.19 9.24
C LYS A 181 22.60 -5.11 10.11
N LEU A 182 21.68 -4.54 10.87
CA LEU A 182 20.70 -5.30 11.64
C LEU A 182 19.56 -5.76 10.73
N ASN A 183 18.87 -6.83 11.15
CA ASN A 183 17.68 -7.30 10.46
C ASN A 183 16.58 -6.24 10.54
N THR A 184 15.78 -6.09 9.46
CA THR A 184 14.68 -5.11 9.44
C THR A 184 13.72 -5.27 10.61
N CYS A 185 13.44 -6.51 11.03
CA CYS A 185 12.55 -6.78 12.16
C CYS A 185 13.03 -6.20 13.50
N ASN A 186 14.35 -5.97 13.69
CA ASN A 186 14.87 -5.52 14.98
C ASN A 186 14.29 -4.15 15.41
N PHE A 187 14.04 -3.23 14.46
CA PHE A 187 13.48 -1.89 14.72
C PHE A 187 12.28 -1.50 13.83
N TYR A 188 12.09 -2.19 12.71
CA TYR A 188 11.01 -1.94 11.75
C TYR A 188 10.18 -3.21 11.52
N PRO A 189 9.58 -3.81 12.57
CA PRO A 189 8.71 -4.97 12.41
C PRO A 189 7.43 -4.66 11.62
N TYR A 190 7.04 -3.38 11.55
CA TYR A 190 5.87 -2.90 10.82
C TYR A 190 6.27 -1.81 9.82
N PHE A 191 5.59 -1.79 8.66
CA PHE A 191 5.83 -0.80 7.62
C PHE A 191 4.90 0.40 7.78
N HIS A 192 5.35 1.60 7.39
CA HIS A 192 4.61 2.87 7.57
C HIS A 192 3.20 2.92 6.97
N LEU A 193 2.90 2.05 6.00
CA LEU A 193 1.60 1.94 5.33
C LEU A 193 0.68 0.89 5.94
N LYS A 194 1.14 0.10 6.92
CA LYS A 194 0.38 -0.98 7.54
C LYS A 194 0.32 -0.77 9.05
N SER A 195 -0.76 -0.14 9.50
CA SER A 195 -1.04 0.12 10.92
C SER A 195 -1.52 -1.12 11.68
N GLU A 196 -1.21 -2.33 11.19
CA GLU A 196 -1.71 -3.57 11.78
C GLU A 196 -0.55 -4.40 12.32
N TRP A 197 -0.72 -4.76 13.59
CA TRP A 197 0.18 -5.59 14.39
C TRP A 197 0.24 -6.99 13.76
N TYR A 198 1.12 -7.17 12.78
CA TYR A 198 1.50 -8.50 12.35
C TYR A 198 1.98 -9.28 13.57
N GLN A 199 1.44 -10.48 13.79
CA GLN A 199 2.09 -11.49 14.61
C GLN A 199 3.36 -11.94 13.87
N ARG A 200 4.35 -11.04 13.77
CA ARG A 200 5.73 -11.48 13.57
C ARG A 200 6.14 -12.17 14.86
N ASN A 201 7.03 -13.15 14.73
CA ASN A 201 7.79 -13.56 15.89
C ASN A 201 8.51 -12.29 16.44
N LEU A 202 8.11 -11.85 17.63
CA LEU A 202 8.67 -10.66 18.28
C LEU A 202 9.92 -10.99 19.10
N ASP A 203 10.36 -12.25 19.07
CA ASP A 203 11.55 -12.71 19.79
C ASP A 203 12.78 -11.88 19.40
N ASP A 204 12.95 -11.54 18.11
CA ASP A 204 14.07 -10.74 17.58
C ASP A 204 13.76 -9.23 17.46
N VAL A 205 12.70 -8.73 18.11
CA VAL A 205 12.32 -7.31 18.05
C VAL A 205 12.87 -6.58 19.25
N TYR A 206 13.58 -5.47 19.01
CA TYR A 206 14.18 -4.66 20.07
C TYR A 206 13.49 -3.30 20.19
N GLY A 207 13.12 -2.71 19.07
CA GLY A 207 12.33 -1.49 19.00
C GLY A 207 11.21 -1.60 17.97
N ILE A 208 10.19 -0.76 18.12
CA ILE A 208 9.06 -0.69 17.20
C ILE A 208 8.92 0.77 16.75
N HIS A 209 9.28 1.06 15.50
CA HIS A 209 8.95 2.34 14.87
C HIS A 209 7.44 2.43 14.68
N THR A 210 6.78 3.36 15.37
CA THR A 210 5.30 3.48 15.35
C THR A 210 4.78 4.39 14.24
N TRP A 211 5.67 4.98 13.43
CA TRP A 211 5.34 5.84 12.29
C TRP A 211 4.40 6.99 12.66
N GLY A 212 4.79 7.73 13.69
CA GLY A 212 4.04 8.81 14.30
C GLY A 212 3.77 9.99 13.36
N GLY A 213 4.56 10.13 12.29
CA GLY A 213 4.29 11.06 11.20
C GLY A 213 4.48 12.54 11.55
N SER A 214 5.18 12.87 12.63
CA SER A 214 5.40 14.26 13.07
C SER A 214 6.21 15.11 12.08
N TRP A 215 6.86 14.47 11.11
CA TRP A 215 7.55 15.13 10.00
C TRP A 215 6.63 15.55 8.85
N LEU A 216 5.37 15.08 8.83
CA LEU A 216 4.40 15.43 7.80
C LEU A 216 3.70 16.74 8.14
N PRO A 217 3.52 17.68 7.20
CA PRO A 217 2.75 18.89 7.49
C PRO A 217 1.28 18.55 7.78
N LEU A 218 0.62 19.38 8.59
CA LEU A 218 -0.78 19.22 8.97
C LEU A 218 -1.71 19.05 7.76
N GLU A 219 -1.41 19.75 6.66
CA GLU A 219 -2.13 19.67 5.38
C GLU A 219 -2.17 18.24 4.83
N SER A 220 -1.10 17.46 5.03
CA SER A 220 -1.03 16.05 4.61
C SER A 220 -2.02 15.20 5.38
N PHE A 221 -2.14 15.41 6.70
CA PHE A 221 -3.14 14.71 7.52
C PHE A 221 -4.57 15.08 7.12
N ILE A 222 -4.82 16.37 6.82
CA ILE A 222 -6.14 16.83 6.35
C ILE A 222 -6.46 16.24 4.98
N TYR A 223 -5.49 16.23 4.06
CA TYR A 223 -5.62 15.62 2.75
C TYR A 223 -5.93 14.12 2.87
N LEU A 224 -5.17 13.40 3.69
CA LEU A 224 -5.36 11.96 3.92
C LEU A 224 -6.72 11.66 4.55
N ALA A 225 -7.13 12.41 5.58
CA ALA A 225 -8.45 12.25 6.20
C ALA A 225 -9.60 12.51 5.21
N LYS A 226 -9.49 13.55 4.37
CA LYS A 226 -10.44 13.81 3.28
C LYS A 226 -10.50 12.65 2.28
N LYS A 227 -9.33 12.13 1.90
CA LYS A 227 -9.20 10.99 0.99
C LYS A 227 -9.88 9.75 1.59
N GLN A 228 -9.52 9.36 2.82
CA GLN A 228 -10.10 8.23 3.55
C GLN A 228 -11.62 8.34 3.65
N LEU A 229 -12.15 9.50 4.06
CA LEU A 229 -13.59 9.74 4.14
C LEU A 229 -14.28 9.63 2.77
N LYS A 230 -13.66 10.16 1.71
CA LYS A 230 -14.16 10.07 0.33
C LYS A 230 -14.20 8.61 -0.17
N HIS A 231 -13.22 7.80 0.21
CA HIS A 231 -13.18 6.37 -0.11
C HIS A 231 -14.02 5.50 0.84
N GLY A 232 -14.73 6.11 1.79
CA GLY A 232 -15.64 5.43 2.70
C GLY A 232 -14.98 4.81 3.94
N ASP A 233 -13.67 4.95 4.09
CA ASP A 233 -12.92 4.52 5.27
C ASP A 233 -13.08 5.53 6.41
N SER A 234 -14.23 5.45 7.06
CA SER A 234 -14.59 6.36 8.15
C SER A 234 -13.76 6.12 9.41
N ARG A 235 -13.22 4.91 9.60
CA ARG A 235 -12.42 4.57 10.78
C ARG A 235 -11.03 5.17 10.67
N SER A 236 -10.34 4.97 9.56
CA SER A 236 -9.02 5.57 9.35
C SER A 236 -9.10 7.09 9.27
N CYS A 237 -10.19 7.65 8.70
CA CYS A 237 -10.42 9.10 8.75
C CYS A 237 -10.45 9.63 10.20
N LEU A 238 -11.12 8.92 11.12
CA LEU A 238 -11.17 9.31 12.53
C LEU A 238 -9.80 9.24 13.19
N GLU A 239 -9.06 8.15 12.94
CA GLU A 239 -7.72 7.93 13.49
C GLU A 239 -6.73 8.97 12.98
N THR A 240 -6.73 9.28 11.68
CA THR A 240 -5.90 10.33 11.07
C THR A 240 -6.21 11.71 11.67
N CYS A 241 -7.50 12.06 11.82
CA CYS A 241 -7.88 13.33 12.45
C CYS A 241 -7.48 13.40 13.93
N GLN A 242 -7.53 12.28 14.66
CA GLN A 242 -7.07 12.20 16.05
C GLN A 242 -5.55 12.38 16.15
N LYS A 243 -4.77 11.70 15.30
CA LYS A 243 -3.31 11.87 15.20
C LYS A 243 -2.95 13.33 14.92
N ALA A 244 -3.59 13.95 13.92
CA ALA A 244 -3.37 15.37 13.59
C ALA A 244 -3.66 16.31 14.77
N LYS A 245 -4.75 16.10 15.50
CA LYS A 245 -5.06 16.89 16.71
C LYS A 245 -4.04 16.69 17.83
N LYS A 246 -3.50 15.49 17.98
CA LYS A 246 -2.49 15.19 19.00
C LYS A 246 -1.16 15.89 18.69
N LEU A 247 -0.79 15.96 17.41
CA LEU A 247 0.47 16.59 16.97
C LEU A 247 0.36 18.13 16.90
N TYR A 248 -0.74 18.68 16.38
CA TYR A 248 -0.84 20.11 16.05
C TYR A 248 -1.85 20.89 16.90
N GLY A 249 -2.49 20.27 17.90
CA GLY A 249 -3.73 20.76 18.54
C GLY A 249 -3.73 22.21 19.03
N ARG A 250 -2.57 22.78 19.40
CA ARG A 250 -2.44 24.17 19.86
C ARG A 250 -2.07 25.17 18.74
N GLU A 251 -1.55 24.69 17.62
CA GLU A 251 -1.11 25.51 16.47
C GLU A 251 -2.19 25.64 15.37
N LEU A 252 -3.37 25.06 15.59
CA LEU A 252 -4.43 25.03 14.59
C LEU A 252 -5.05 26.42 14.36
N GLY A 253 -4.77 27.01 13.19
CA GLY A 253 -5.52 28.18 12.70
C GLY A 253 -7.02 27.87 12.52
N LYS A 254 -7.87 28.90 12.59
CA LYS A 254 -9.36 28.79 12.57
C LYS A 254 -9.90 27.84 11.49
N LYS A 255 -9.35 27.90 10.28
CA LYS A 255 -9.76 27.06 9.12
C LYS A 255 -9.41 25.58 9.30
N ASN A 256 -8.23 25.27 9.83
CA ASN A 256 -7.77 23.89 10.02
C ASN A 256 -8.47 23.24 11.23
N SER A 257 -8.71 24.02 12.29
CA SER A 257 -9.57 23.62 13.42
C SER A 257 -10.96 23.19 12.96
N PHE A 258 -11.57 23.96 12.06
CA PHE A 258 -12.90 23.67 11.52
C PHE A 258 -12.93 22.35 10.72
N LEU A 259 -11.92 22.10 9.87
CA LEU A 259 -11.83 20.85 9.10
C LEU A 259 -11.62 19.62 10.00
N LEU A 260 -10.79 19.72 11.03
CA LEU A 260 -10.60 18.65 12.02
C LEU A 260 -11.80 18.46 12.97
N ILE A 261 -12.82 19.31 12.89
CA ILE A 261 -14.12 19.11 13.56
C ILE A 261 -15.12 18.44 12.61
N ILE A 262 -15.20 18.92 11.36
CA ILE A 262 -16.15 18.42 10.36
C ILE A 262 -15.83 17.00 9.91
N LEU A 263 -14.56 16.69 9.62
CA LEU A 263 -14.18 15.38 9.07
C LEU A 263 -14.54 14.22 10.03
N PRO A 264 -14.23 14.31 11.35
CA PRO A 264 -14.69 13.31 12.31
C PRO A 264 -16.21 13.22 12.43
N PHE A 265 -16.92 14.35 12.36
CA PHE A 265 -18.38 14.36 12.41
C PHE A 265 -18.98 13.63 11.20
N ALA A 266 -18.50 13.93 10.00
CA ALA A 266 -18.93 13.28 8.77
C ALA A 266 -18.61 11.77 8.76
N ALA A 267 -17.43 11.38 9.25
CA ALA A 267 -17.06 9.97 9.41
C ALA A 267 -17.99 9.23 10.38
N ARG A 268 -18.25 9.80 11.57
CA ARG A 268 -19.19 9.24 12.55
C ARG A 268 -20.62 9.18 12.02
N PHE A 269 -21.05 10.22 11.31
CA PHE A 269 -22.37 10.26 10.69
C PHE A 269 -22.52 9.17 9.63
N ARG A 270 -21.48 8.91 8.81
CA ARG A 270 -21.47 7.80 7.85
C ARG A 270 -21.55 6.43 8.54
N ILE A 271 -20.78 6.22 9.60
CA ILE A 271 -20.84 4.99 10.41
C ILE A 271 -22.26 4.81 10.99
N PHE A 272 -22.81 5.87 11.60
CA PHE A 272 -24.15 5.85 12.17
C PHE A 272 -25.24 5.56 11.13
N PHE A 273 -25.16 6.22 9.97
CA PHE A 273 -26.13 6.05 8.90
C PHE A 273 -26.03 4.67 8.24
N SER A 274 -24.83 4.11 8.08
CA SER A 274 -24.67 2.72 7.61
C SER A 274 -25.37 1.72 8.55
N ARG A 275 -25.27 1.93 9.87
CA ARG A 275 -25.99 1.13 10.87
C ARG A 275 -27.50 1.36 10.83
N LEU A 276 -27.93 2.61 10.61
CA LEU A 276 -29.35 2.97 10.51
C LEU A 276 -30.01 2.41 9.25
N VAL A 277 -29.30 2.39 8.11
CA VAL A 277 -29.76 1.76 6.87
C VAL A 277 -29.90 0.26 7.09
N PHE A 278 -28.92 -0.43 7.69
CA PHE A 278 -29.08 -1.86 8.03
C PHE A 278 -30.26 -2.13 8.98
N ALA A 279 -30.49 -1.28 9.99
CA ALA A 279 -31.60 -1.43 10.93
C ALA A 279 -32.97 -1.17 10.28
N THR A 280 -33.07 -0.16 9.40
CA THR A 280 -34.33 0.23 8.75
C THR A 280 -34.66 -0.63 7.52
N PHE A 281 -33.66 -1.08 6.75
CA PHE A 281 -33.87 -2.05 5.67
C PHE A 281 -34.24 -3.43 6.22
N GLY A 282 -33.60 -3.88 7.31
CA GLY A 282 -33.97 -5.12 8.00
C GLY A 282 -35.40 -5.09 8.53
N GLN A 283 -35.81 -3.99 9.18
CA GLN A 283 -37.20 -3.82 9.63
C GLN A 283 -38.19 -3.70 8.47
N ALA A 284 -37.84 -3.02 7.38
CA ALA A 284 -38.69 -2.92 6.19
C ALA A 284 -38.85 -4.26 5.46
N LEU A 285 -37.80 -5.10 5.39
CA LEU A 285 -37.86 -6.46 4.86
C LEU A 285 -38.70 -7.40 5.74
N ILE A 286 -38.59 -7.29 7.06
CA ILE A 286 -39.41 -8.06 8.01
C ILE A 286 -40.88 -7.64 7.91
N LEU A 287 -41.17 -6.33 7.81
CA LEU A 287 -42.52 -5.82 7.62
C LEU A 287 -43.08 -6.19 6.24
N ALA A 288 -42.27 -6.17 5.18
CA ALA A 288 -42.65 -6.61 3.84
C ALA A 288 -42.92 -8.12 3.79
N ALA A 289 -42.12 -8.94 4.50
CA ALA A 289 -42.33 -10.38 4.61
C ALA A 289 -43.59 -10.72 5.42
N PHE A 290 -43.83 -10.04 6.55
CA PHE A 290 -45.08 -10.18 7.32
C PHE A 290 -46.31 -9.74 6.52
N TRP A 291 -46.17 -8.68 5.71
CA TRP A 291 -47.24 -8.16 4.87
C TRP A 291 -47.53 -9.11 3.68
N LEU A 292 -46.51 -9.64 3.01
CA LEU A 292 -46.68 -10.67 1.97
C LEU A 292 -47.32 -11.95 2.53
N TYR A 293 -46.88 -12.40 3.71
CA TYR A 293 -47.45 -13.56 4.40
C TYR A 293 -48.94 -13.36 4.74
N SER A 294 -49.31 -12.16 5.21
CA SER A 294 -50.72 -11.85 5.53
C SER A 294 -51.60 -11.57 4.30
N CYS A 295 -51.02 -11.18 3.16
CA CYS A 295 -51.72 -11.10 1.87
C CYS A 295 -52.00 -12.49 1.27
N VAL A 296 -51.08 -13.45 1.41
CA VAL A 296 -51.27 -14.84 0.96
C VAL A 296 -52.37 -15.55 1.76
N ILE A 297 -52.46 -15.29 3.07
CA ILE A 297 -53.48 -15.90 3.94
C ILE A 297 -54.89 -15.33 3.70
N ARG A 298 -55.04 -14.08 3.25
CA ARG A 298 -56.34 -13.41 3.16
C ARG A 298 -56.99 -13.38 1.78
N GLY A 299 -56.32 -13.86 0.73
CA GLY A 299 -56.94 -14.00 -0.59
C GLY A 299 -57.46 -12.72 -1.25
N ASP A 300 -56.94 -11.54 -0.86
CA ASP A 300 -57.46 -10.25 -1.30
C ASP A 300 -56.78 -9.72 -2.57
N THR A 301 -57.60 -9.22 -3.51
CA THR A 301 -57.19 -8.69 -4.83
C THR A 301 -56.23 -7.49 -4.76
N PHE A 302 -55.18 -7.58 -5.58
CA PHE A 302 -53.90 -6.86 -5.54
C PHE A 302 -53.90 -5.37 -5.99
N SER A 303 -55.05 -4.76 -6.33
CA SER A 303 -55.05 -3.58 -7.23
C SER A 303 -55.02 -2.19 -6.56
N ILE A 304 -55.66 -1.98 -5.41
CA ILE A 304 -55.81 -0.63 -4.82
C ILE A 304 -54.64 -0.24 -3.90
N ARG A 305 -53.95 -1.22 -3.29
CA ARG A 305 -52.91 -0.97 -2.26
C ARG A 305 -51.51 -0.71 -2.82
N THR A 306 -51.26 -0.99 -4.10
CA THR A 306 -49.99 -0.73 -4.79
C THR A 306 -49.74 0.77 -5.07
N LYS A 307 -50.79 1.60 -5.14
CA LYS A 307 -50.66 3.05 -5.37
C LYS A 307 -50.05 3.80 -4.19
N ILE A 308 -50.44 3.46 -2.96
CA ILE A 308 -49.90 4.11 -1.75
C ILE A 308 -48.44 3.69 -1.54
N PHE A 309 -48.12 2.41 -1.74
CA PHE A 309 -46.76 1.91 -1.67
C PHE A 309 -45.84 2.54 -2.72
N LYS A 310 -46.29 2.66 -3.98
CA LYS A 310 -45.55 3.40 -5.02
C LYS A 310 -45.31 4.86 -4.65
N LYS A 311 -46.27 5.51 -3.97
CA LYS A 311 -46.13 6.91 -3.53
C LYS A 311 -45.11 7.08 -2.41
N ILE A 312 -45.13 6.19 -1.42
CA ILE A 312 -44.19 6.19 -0.30
C ILE A 312 -42.78 5.82 -0.77
N TYR A 313 -42.65 4.77 -1.59
CA TYR A 313 -41.40 4.37 -2.21
C TYR A 313 -40.84 5.48 -3.12
N SER A 314 -41.67 6.11 -3.96
CA SER A 314 -41.25 7.24 -4.79
C SER A 314 -40.78 8.43 -3.97
N PHE A 315 -41.43 8.74 -2.85
CA PHE A 315 -41.02 9.82 -1.96
C PHE A 315 -39.68 9.50 -1.28
N TYR A 316 -39.52 8.29 -0.74
CA TYR A 316 -38.27 7.83 -0.13
C TYR A 316 -37.12 7.75 -1.14
N HIS A 317 -37.39 7.22 -2.33
CA HIS A 317 -36.43 7.16 -3.43
C HIS A 317 -35.99 8.56 -3.83
N GLN A 318 -36.91 9.51 -4.05
CA GLN A 318 -36.58 10.90 -4.41
C GLN A 318 -35.82 11.64 -3.31
N PHE A 319 -36.18 11.41 -2.04
CA PHE A 319 -35.48 11.96 -0.89
C PHE A 319 -34.04 11.42 -0.81
N LEU A 320 -33.86 10.11 -0.95
CA LEU A 320 -32.55 9.47 -1.02
C LEU A 320 -31.76 9.94 -2.24
N THR A 321 -32.35 10.06 -3.43
CA THR A 321 -31.62 10.55 -4.63
C THR A 321 -31.19 12.00 -4.50
N LYS A 322 -31.97 12.85 -3.83
CA LYS A 322 -31.57 14.23 -3.50
C LYS A 322 -30.40 14.26 -2.50
N ILE A 323 -30.43 13.41 -1.48
CA ILE A 323 -29.32 13.27 -0.53
C ILE A 323 -28.06 12.73 -1.21
N PHE A 324 -28.17 11.71 -2.07
CA PHE A 324 -27.07 11.17 -2.86
C PHE A 324 -26.46 12.21 -3.83
N LYS A 325 -27.28 13.10 -4.41
CA LYS A 325 -26.81 14.25 -5.20
C LYS A 325 -26.07 15.31 -4.37
N ILE A 326 -26.58 15.64 -3.18
CA ILE A 326 -25.98 16.64 -2.28
C ILE A 326 -24.60 16.17 -1.78
N PHE A 327 -24.44 14.88 -1.49
CA PHE A 327 -23.16 14.34 -1.01
C PHE A 327 -22.18 13.96 -2.12
N SER A 328 -22.56 14.06 -3.41
CA SER A 328 -21.69 13.85 -4.57
C SER A 328 -20.58 12.82 -4.29
N PHE A 329 -20.98 11.60 -3.91
CA PHE A 329 -20.08 10.48 -3.94
C PHE A 329 -19.75 10.25 -5.42
N LYS A 330 -18.77 10.99 -5.94
CA LYS A 330 -17.92 10.42 -6.99
C LYS A 330 -17.44 9.12 -6.38
N THR A 331 -17.90 8.00 -6.92
CA THR A 331 -17.27 6.69 -6.75
C THR A 331 -15.79 6.93 -6.95
N ALA A 332 -15.08 7.04 -5.83
CA ALA A 332 -13.66 7.24 -5.87
C ALA A 332 -13.11 5.87 -6.23
N GLU A 333 -12.47 5.76 -7.40
CA GLU A 333 -11.73 4.58 -7.79
C GLU A 333 -10.87 4.15 -6.61
N ILE A 334 -11.28 3.05 -5.96
CA ILE A 334 -10.41 2.35 -5.04
C ILE A 334 -9.42 1.66 -5.97
N GLN A 335 -8.14 2.02 -5.85
CA GLN A 335 -7.11 1.34 -6.63
C GLN A 335 -7.15 -0.15 -6.30
N TYR A 336 -7.25 -0.98 -7.34
CA TYR A 336 -7.35 -2.44 -7.25
C TYR A 336 -6.35 -3.06 -6.26
N ASN A 337 -5.12 -2.52 -6.23
CA ASN A 337 -4.05 -2.96 -5.32
C ASN A 337 -4.46 -2.87 -3.84
N HIS A 338 -5.25 -1.88 -3.41
CA HIS A 338 -5.71 -1.80 -2.03
C HIS A 338 -6.73 -2.90 -1.67
N PHE A 339 -7.50 -3.40 -2.63
CA PHE A 339 -8.39 -4.54 -2.42
C PHE A 339 -7.60 -5.85 -2.35
N LEU A 340 -6.57 -6.00 -3.20
CA LEU A 340 -5.66 -7.14 -3.14
C LEU A 340 -4.88 -7.16 -1.83
N ASP A 341 -4.35 -6.02 -1.41
CA ASP A 341 -3.71 -5.85 -0.10
C ASP A 341 -4.61 -6.34 1.01
N PHE A 342 -5.89 -5.93 1.02
CA PHE A 342 -6.87 -6.35 2.01
C PHE A 342 -7.25 -7.84 1.91
N ALA A 343 -7.38 -8.40 0.71
CA ALA A 343 -7.78 -9.78 0.49
C ALA A 343 -6.70 -10.77 0.92
N PHE A 344 -5.45 -10.53 0.50
CA PHE A 344 -4.28 -11.30 0.93
C PHE A 344 -3.95 -11.06 2.41
N TYR A 345 -4.30 -9.89 2.97
CA TYR A 345 -4.20 -9.59 4.40
C TYR A 345 -5.23 -10.34 5.27
N LYS A 346 -6.53 -10.32 4.90
CA LYS A 346 -7.62 -10.88 5.72
C LYS A 346 -7.55 -12.41 5.87
N LYS A 347 -6.90 -13.12 4.96
CA LYS A 347 -6.79 -14.60 4.97
C LYS A 347 -5.50 -15.13 5.62
N GLN A 348 -4.71 -14.28 6.28
CA GLN A 348 -3.54 -14.68 7.06
C GLN A 348 -3.86 -15.59 8.29
N PHE A 349 -5.15 -15.81 8.59
CA PHE A 349 -5.62 -16.63 9.72
C PHE A 349 -6.65 -17.73 9.34
N SER A 350 -6.77 -18.14 8.06
CA SER A 350 -7.64 -19.26 7.60
C SER A 350 -7.15 -19.90 6.29
N PRO A 351 -7.58 -21.12 5.89
CA PRO A 351 -6.85 -21.95 4.94
C PRO A 351 -7.00 -21.42 3.51
N SER A 352 -5.88 -21.43 2.79
CA SER A 352 -5.72 -21.23 1.35
C SER A 352 -6.53 -20.13 0.64
N ILE A 353 -5.86 -19.16 0.04
CA ILE A 353 -6.50 -18.21 -0.88
C ILE A 353 -6.72 -18.87 -2.25
N SER A 354 -7.91 -18.70 -2.81
CA SER A 354 -8.28 -19.27 -4.10
C SER A 354 -8.42 -18.20 -5.19
N VAL A 355 -7.67 -18.31 -6.28
CA VAL A 355 -7.60 -17.29 -7.34
C VAL A 355 -7.97 -17.89 -8.69
N LEU A 356 -8.79 -17.17 -9.46
CA LEU A 356 -9.05 -17.45 -10.87
C LEU A 356 -8.54 -16.28 -11.69
N GLU A 357 -7.71 -16.55 -12.68
CA GLU A 357 -7.24 -15.54 -13.61
C GLU A 357 -7.59 -15.97 -15.03
N ILE A 358 -8.35 -15.13 -15.73
CA ILE A 358 -8.82 -15.37 -17.10
C ILE A 358 -8.12 -14.38 -18.02
N GLY A 359 -7.30 -14.90 -18.94
CA GLY A 359 -6.38 -14.09 -19.75
C GLY A 359 -5.10 -13.77 -18.98
N ALA A 360 -4.41 -14.81 -18.50
CA ALA A 360 -3.25 -14.65 -17.62
C ALA A 360 -1.96 -14.21 -18.35
N MET A 361 -1.90 -14.27 -19.68
CA MET A 361 -0.69 -13.97 -20.47
C MET A 361 0.52 -14.78 -19.96
N ASP A 362 1.64 -14.15 -19.62
CA ASP A 362 2.81 -14.79 -19.01
C ASP A 362 2.74 -14.81 -17.47
N GLY A 363 1.65 -14.29 -16.88
CA GLY A 363 1.38 -14.18 -15.44
C GLY A 363 2.43 -13.40 -14.67
N ARG A 364 3.15 -12.48 -15.31
CA ARG A 364 4.16 -11.65 -14.65
C ARG A 364 4.21 -10.24 -15.21
N SER A 365 4.26 -10.13 -16.52
CA SER A 365 4.27 -8.87 -17.24
C SER A 365 2.87 -8.28 -17.17
N PHE A 366 2.75 -7.06 -16.66
CA PHE A 366 1.47 -6.34 -16.52
C PHE A 366 0.42 -7.01 -15.60
N ASP A 367 0.72 -8.18 -15.04
CA ASP A 367 -0.13 -8.84 -14.05
C ASP A 367 0.03 -8.21 -12.66
N LYS A 368 -1.09 -7.72 -12.13
CA LYS A 368 -1.20 -7.10 -10.81
C LYS A 368 -1.26 -8.12 -9.67
N LEU A 369 -1.59 -9.38 -9.95
CA LEU A 369 -1.64 -10.47 -8.97
C LEU A 369 -0.26 -11.09 -8.74
N TYR A 370 0.63 -11.11 -9.73
CA TYR A 370 1.97 -11.71 -9.63
C TYR A 370 2.76 -11.35 -8.35
N PRO A 371 2.88 -10.07 -7.92
CA PRO A 371 3.60 -9.71 -6.69
C PRO A 371 3.02 -10.37 -5.43
N TYR A 372 1.69 -10.56 -5.40
CA TYR A 372 0.98 -11.19 -4.30
C TYR A 372 1.13 -12.70 -4.33
N LEU A 373 0.91 -13.32 -5.51
CA LEU A 373 1.03 -14.76 -5.70
C LEU A 373 2.45 -15.26 -5.40
N LYS A 374 3.49 -14.50 -5.80
CA LYS A 374 4.91 -14.78 -5.53
C LYS A 374 5.26 -14.91 -4.04
N THR A 375 4.56 -14.18 -3.19
CA THR A 375 4.85 -14.11 -1.74
C THR A 375 3.84 -14.86 -0.90
N SER A 376 2.80 -15.40 -1.53
CA SER A 376 1.72 -16.13 -0.88
C SER A 376 2.11 -17.56 -0.53
N GLN A 377 1.58 -18.07 0.58
CA GLN A 377 1.70 -19.46 1.00
C GLN A 377 0.32 -20.12 0.97
N ASN A 378 0.25 -21.41 0.61
CA ASN A 378 -0.98 -22.18 0.58
C ASN A 378 -2.03 -21.63 -0.42
N THR A 379 -1.61 -21.03 -1.53
CA THR A 379 -2.51 -20.47 -2.56
C THR A 379 -2.90 -21.52 -3.58
N LYS A 380 -4.20 -21.60 -3.89
CA LYS A 380 -4.72 -22.38 -5.01
C LYS A 380 -5.12 -21.44 -6.13
N ALA A 381 -4.53 -21.57 -7.32
CA ALA A 381 -4.83 -20.68 -8.44
C ALA A 381 -5.11 -21.46 -9.72
N LEU A 382 -6.12 -21.04 -10.48
CA LEU A 382 -6.37 -21.51 -11.84
C LEU A 382 -6.13 -20.34 -12.80
N PHE A 383 -5.15 -20.50 -13.66
CA PHE A 383 -4.83 -19.56 -14.73
C PHE A 383 -5.36 -20.09 -16.05
N ILE A 384 -6.07 -19.26 -16.79
CA ILE A 384 -6.61 -19.56 -18.11
C ILE A 384 -5.92 -18.66 -19.12
N GLU A 385 -5.16 -19.27 -20.04
CA GLU A 385 -4.42 -18.56 -21.10
C GLU A 385 -4.48 -19.39 -22.39
N PRO A 386 -5.16 -18.90 -23.45
CA PRO A 386 -5.34 -19.64 -24.69
C PRO A 386 -4.10 -19.71 -25.60
N LEU A 387 -3.16 -18.77 -25.50
CA LEU A 387 -2.00 -18.73 -26.40
C LEU A 387 -0.89 -19.69 -25.94
N PRO A 388 -0.45 -20.65 -26.77
CA PRO A 388 0.54 -21.65 -26.37
C PRO A 388 1.86 -21.06 -25.87
N ASP A 389 2.39 -20.03 -26.55
CA ASP A 389 3.66 -19.40 -26.19
C ASP A 389 3.57 -18.68 -24.84
N MET A 390 2.48 -17.94 -24.60
CA MET A 390 2.25 -17.25 -23.32
C MET A 390 2.04 -18.25 -22.19
N GLN A 391 1.34 -19.35 -22.47
CA GLN A 391 1.14 -20.39 -21.48
C GLN A 391 2.44 -21.09 -21.07
N ASN A 392 3.38 -21.28 -21.99
CA ASN A 392 4.70 -21.82 -21.67
C ASN A 392 5.46 -20.87 -20.73
N ASP A 393 5.45 -19.57 -21.04
CA ASP A 393 6.08 -18.55 -20.19
C ASP A 393 5.42 -18.45 -18.82
N LEU A 394 4.09 -18.53 -18.76
CA LEU A 394 3.32 -18.60 -17.51
C LEU A 394 3.74 -19.79 -16.65
N LYS A 395 3.83 -21.00 -17.22
CA LYS A 395 4.28 -22.18 -16.48
C LYS A 395 5.71 -22.02 -15.98
N GLU A 396 6.62 -21.44 -16.77
CA GLU A 396 8.01 -21.21 -16.38
C GLU A 396 8.14 -20.12 -15.29
N ASN A 397 7.43 -18.99 -15.42
CA ASN A 397 7.41 -17.92 -14.43
C ASN A 397 6.93 -18.43 -13.06
N TYR A 398 6.06 -19.45 -13.04
CA TYR A 398 5.55 -20.05 -11.80
C TYR A 398 6.25 -21.33 -11.34
N ARG A 399 7.23 -21.84 -12.11
CA ARG A 399 7.91 -23.13 -11.85
C ARG A 399 8.64 -23.19 -10.49
N GLY A 400 9.18 -22.06 -10.05
CA GLY A 400 9.95 -21.93 -8.80
C GLY A 400 9.13 -21.85 -7.52
N PHE A 401 7.79 -21.77 -7.60
CA PHE A 401 6.93 -21.56 -6.42
C PHE A 401 6.44 -22.86 -5.76
N LYS A 402 6.96 -24.03 -6.18
CA LYS A 402 6.59 -25.35 -5.64
C LYS A 402 6.99 -25.56 -4.18
N GLU A 403 7.96 -24.80 -3.66
CA GLU A 403 8.40 -24.90 -2.27
C GLU A 403 7.44 -24.21 -1.27
N GLN A 404 6.41 -23.49 -1.74
CA GLN A 404 5.51 -22.66 -0.92
C GLN A 404 4.13 -23.29 -0.63
N LEU A 405 3.96 -24.62 -0.87
CA LEU A 405 2.69 -25.35 -0.73
C LEU A 405 1.54 -24.78 -1.60
N ASN A 406 1.88 -24.22 -2.76
CA ASN A 406 0.90 -23.63 -3.68
C ASN A 406 0.42 -24.65 -4.74
N ASP A 407 -0.88 -24.66 -5.03
CA ASP A 407 -1.54 -25.51 -6.02
C ASP A 407 -1.97 -24.68 -7.25
N PHE A 408 -1.11 -24.63 -8.26
CA PHE A 408 -1.35 -23.86 -9.48
C PHE A 408 -1.76 -24.76 -10.66
N PHE A 409 -2.90 -24.43 -11.28
CA PHE A 409 -3.46 -25.10 -12.44
C PHE A 409 -3.43 -24.16 -13.65
N PHE A 410 -3.14 -24.70 -14.82
CA PHE A 410 -2.97 -23.93 -16.06
C PHE A 410 -3.85 -24.52 -17.16
N GLU A 411 -4.79 -23.73 -17.69
CA GLU A 411 -5.71 -24.13 -18.75
C GLU A 411 -5.38 -23.46 -20.08
N GLU A 412 -5.19 -24.27 -21.13
CA GLU A 412 -4.86 -23.82 -22.49
C GLU A 412 -6.14 -23.71 -23.34
N SER A 413 -7.03 -22.83 -22.93
CA SER A 413 -8.27 -22.56 -23.66
C SER A 413 -8.73 -21.13 -23.41
N ALA A 414 -9.60 -20.64 -24.29
CA ALA A 414 -10.28 -19.37 -24.10
C ALA A 414 -11.64 -19.61 -23.43
N VAL A 415 -12.03 -18.75 -22.49
CA VAL A 415 -13.39 -18.77 -21.96
C VAL A 415 -14.35 -18.31 -23.06
N PHE A 416 -15.26 -19.20 -23.45
CA PHE A 416 -16.16 -18.97 -24.59
C PHE A 416 -17.56 -19.54 -24.32
N ASP A 417 -18.59 -19.09 -25.05
CA ASP A 417 -19.98 -19.48 -24.74
C ASP A 417 -20.30 -20.95 -25.07
N GLU A 418 -19.57 -21.52 -26.02
CA GLU A 418 -19.72 -22.88 -26.50
C GLU A 418 -18.35 -23.50 -26.81
N GLU A 419 -18.28 -24.83 -26.78
CA GLU A 419 -17.05 -25.54 -27.08
C GLU A 419 -16.80 -25.59 -28.59
N LYS A 420 -15.79 -24.87 -29.06
CA LYS A 420 -15.40 -24.85 -30.48
C LYS A 420 -13.98 -24.37 -30.68
N GLN A 421 -13.45 -24.59 -31.88
CA GLN A 421 -12.23 -23.93 -32.33
C GLN A 421 -12.53 -22.47 -32.64
N ILE A 422 -11.71 -21.56 -32.12
CA ILE A 422 -11.77 -20.12 -32.38
C ILE A 422 -10.43 -19.65 -32.95
N ILE A 423 -10.48 -18.64 -33.81
CA ILE A 423 -9.29 -18.01 -34.39
C ILE A 423 -9.01 -16.74 -33.61
N ILE A 424 -7.84 -16.65 -33.00
CA ILE A 424 -7.33 -15.47 -32.32
C ILE A 424 -6.20 -14.87 -33.16
N HIS A 425 -6.21 -13.56 -33.31
CA HIS A 425 -5.08 -12.82 -33.88
C HIS A 425 -4.15 -12.39 -32.75
N SER A 426 -2.86 -12.69 -32.84
CA SER A 426 -1.87 -12.31 -31.83
C SER A 426 -0.51 -11.93 -32.44
N ILE A 427 0.23 -11.06 -31.75
CA ILE A 427 1.60 -10.68 -32.14
C ILE A 427 2.59 -11.48 -31.28
N SER A 428 3.43 -12.26 -31.95
CA SER A 428 4.42 -13.10 -31.26
C SER A 428 5.63 -12.29 -30.78
N LYS A 429 6.30 -12.79 -29.74
CA LYS A 429 7.49 -12.14 -29.15
C LYS A 429 8.60 -11.91 -30.18
N GLU A 430 8.78 -12.82 -31.13
CA GLU A 430 9.79 -12.69 -32.19
C GLU A 430 9.47 -11.52 -33.13
N VAL A 431 8.19 -11.27 -33.41
CA VAL A 431 7.76 -10.12 -34.21
C VAL A 431 8.06 -8.81 -33.48
N VAL A 432 7.78 -8.74 -32.17
CA VAL A 432 8.13 -7.56 -31.36
C VAL A 432 9.64 -7.35 -31.28
N GLN A 433 10.43 -8.41 -31.12
CA GLN A 433 11.90 -8.33 -31.04
C GLN A 433 12.56 -7.98 -32.39
N SER A 434 11.95 -8.37 -33.51
CA SER A 434 12.44 -8.09 -34.86
C SER A 434 11.92 -6.76 -35.44
N THR A 435 11.02 -6.09 -34.73
CA THR A 435 10.48 -4.76 -35.09
C THR A 435 10.82 -3.75 -33.99
N ASN A 436 10.58 -2.45 -34.23
CA ASN A 436 10.74 -1.41 -33.20
C ASN A 436 9.44 -1.20 -32.40
N LEU A 437 8.65 -2.25 -32.21
CA LEU A 437 7.38 -2.18 -31.50
C LEU A 437 7.59 -2.15 -29.98
N PRO A 438 6.73 -1.47 -29.21
CA PRO A 438 6.79 -1.49 -27.75
C PRO A 438 6.68 -2.92 -27.19
N SER A 439 7.40 -3.20 -26.10
CA SER A 439 7.43 -4.53 -25.48
C SER A 439 6.07 -5.02 -24.96
N TRP A 440 5.15 -4.10 -24.65
CA TRP A 440 3.79 -4.43 -24.20
C TRP A 440 2.91 -5.03 -25.31
N VAL A 441 3.32 -4.92 -26.58
CA VAL A 441 2.60 -5.50 -27.73
C VAL A 441 2.81 -7.02 -27.83
N ALA A 442 3.81 -7.57 -27.12
CA ALA A 442 4.07 -9.00 -27.15
C ALA A 442 2.96 -9.76 -26.41
N GLY A 443 2.27 -10.67 -27.12
CA GLY A 443 1.20 -11.49 -26.53
C GLY A 443 -0.17 -10.83 -26.54
N ILE A 444 -0.31 -9.58 -27.02
CA ILE A 444 -1.64 -8.98 -27.23
C ILE A 444 -2.44 -9.84 -28.21
N SER A 445 -3.72 -10.05 -27.92
CA SER A 445 -4.55 -10.95 -28.68
C SER A 445 -5.96 -10.41 -28.84
N THR A 446 -6.65 -10.69 -29.95
CA THR A 446 -8.02 -10.22 -30.14
C THR A 446 -8.89 -11.22 -30.92
N LEU A 447 -10.19 -11.15 -30.66
CA LEU A 447 -11.24 -11.83 -31.42
C LEU A 447 -11.91 -10.82 -32.35
N PHE A 448 -12.12 -11.21 -33.61
CA PHE A 448 -12.75 -10.33 -34.59
C PHE A 448 -14.28 -10.20 -34.33
N PRO A 449 -14.87 -8.98 -34.40
CA PRO A 449 -14.23 -7.69 -34.70
C PRO A 449 -13.41 -7.15 -33.52
N ASP A 450 -12.27 -6.53 -33.84
CA ASP A 450 -11.28 -6.03 -32.87
C ASP A 450 -11.89 -5.07 -31.85
N LYS A 451 -11.65 -5.32 -30.56
CA LYS A 451 -12.15 -4.50 -29.43
C LYS A 451 -11.06 -3.90 -28.54
N ASN A 452 -9.79 -4.09 -28.89
CA ASN A 452 -8.61 -3.66 -28.12
C ASN A 452 -7.68 -2.78 -28.99
N ALA A 453 -6.36 -2.79 -28.76
CA ALA A 453 -5.39 -1.99 -29.50
C ALA A 453 -5.36 -2.26 -31.02
N PHE A 454 -5.99 -3.34 -31.50
CA PHE A 454 -6.23 -3.60 -32.94
C PHE A 454 -7.39 -2.79 -33.54
N SER A 455 -8.21 -2.12 -32.71
CA SER A 455 -9.32 -1.28 -33.18
C SER A 455 -8.84 0.08 -33.68
N GLU A 456 -9.47 0.60 -34.74
CA GLU A 456 -9.11 1.89 -35.36
C GLU A 456 -9.23 3.08 -34.39
N GLU A 457 -10.02 2.98 -33.32
CA GLU A 457 -10.20 4.02 -32.30
C GLU A 457 -9.03 4.15 -31.30
N TYR A 458 -8.23 3.09 -31.10
CA TYR A 458 -7.10 3.08 -30.14
C TYR A 458 -5.74 3.43 -30.76
N ASN A 459 -5.67 3.59 -32.08
CA ASN A 459 -4.45 3.74 -32.87
C ASN A 459 -3.79 5.14 -32.79
N PHE A 460 -3.83 5.82 -31.64
CA PHE A 460 -3.26 7.17 -31.52
C PHE A 460 -1.75 7.20 -31.25
N GLU A 461 -1.18 6.16 -30.60
CA GLU A 461 0.26 6.10 -30.27
C GLU A 461 1.10 5.22 -31.22
N VAL A 462 0.47 4.31 -31.99
CA VAL A 462 1.16 3.35 -32.87
C VAL A 462 1.24 3.83 -34.34
N GLN A 463 0.82 5.08 -34.61
CA GLN A 463 0.74 5.67 -35.96
C GLN A 463 2.07 5.86 -36.71
N GLN A 464 3.20 5.35 -36.19
CA GLN A 464 4.48 5.33 -36.91
C GLN A 464 5.01 3.93 -37.26
N SER A 465 4.30 2.85 -36.91
CA SER A 465 4.65 1.49 -37.35
C SER A 465 3.51 0.87 -38.14
N LYS A 466 3.84 -0.04 -39.08
CA LYS A 466 2.91 -0.81 -39.92
C LYS A 466 1.66 -1.27 -39.15
N ASP A 467 0.52 -1.36 -39.84
CA ASP A 467 -0.75 -1.84 -39.27
C ASP A 467 -0.50 -3.13 -38.47
N LEU A 468 -0.79 -3.11 -37.16
CA LEU A 468 -0.59 -4.23 -36.25
C LEU A 468 -1.28 -5.51 -36.76
N ARG A 469 -2.34 -5.36 -37.56
CA ARG A 469 -3.02 -6.48 -38.23
C ARG A 469 -2.11 -7.22 -39.20
N GLU A 470 -1.27 -6.51 -39.97
CA GLU A 470 -0.31 -7.13 -40.90
C GLU A 470 0.80 -7.91 -40.17
N LEU A 471 1.07 -7.54 -38.92
CA LEU A 471 2.08 -8.18 -38.07
C LEU A 471 1.49 -9.30 -37.19
N SER A 472 0.17 -9.43 -37.15
CA SER A 472 -0.53 -10.47 -36.38
C SER A 472 -0.47 -11.83 -37.07
N LYS A 473 -0.40 -12.90 -36.27
CA LYS A 473 -0.57 -14.28 -36.70
C LYS A 473 -1.94 -14.78 -36.25
N GLN A 474 -2.59 -15.55 -37.12
CA GLN A 474 -3.79 -16.30 -36.76
C GLN A 474 -3.39 -17.58 -36.03
N ILE A 475 -3.92 -17.75 -34.83
CA ILE A 475 -3.71 -18.92 -33.98
C ILE A 475 -5.08 -19.54 -33.71
N VAL A 476 -5.18 -20.85 -33.94
CA VAL A 476 -6.41 -21.60 -33.64
C VAL A 476 -6.29 -22.12 -32.21
N VAL A 477 -7.26 -21.74 -31.37
CA VAL A 477 -7.34 -22.18 -29.97
C VAL A 477 -8.70 -22.78 -29.66
N CYS A 478 -8.78 -23.57 -28.58
CA CYS A 478 -10.05 -24.10 -28.11
C CYS A 478 -10.79 -23.06 -27.27
N GLY A 479 -11.99 -22.67 -27.66
CA GLY A 479 -12.94 -21.94 -26.83
C GLY A 479 -13.79 -22.93 -26.04
N ILE A 480 -13.91 -22.73 -24.72
CA ILE A 480 -14.62 -23.65 -23.81
C ILE A 480 -15.45 -22.84 -22.80
N PRO A 481 -16.70 -23.25 -22.47
CA PRO A 481 -17.46 -22.65 -21.38
C PRO A 481 -16.73 -22.75 -20.03
N LEU A 482 -16.70 -21.64 -19.29
CA LEU A 482 -16.02 -21.56 -17.99
C LEU A 482 -16.44 -22.72 -17.08
N LYS A 483 -17.74 -22.99 -16.99
CA LYS A 483 -18.27 -24.11 -16.19
C LYS A 483 -17.63 -25.47 -16.53
N LYS A 484 -17.33 -25.73 -17.80
CA LYS A 484 -16.66 -26.97 -18.22
C LYS A 484 -15.19 -27.00 -17.78
N ILE A 485 -14.50 -25.85 -17.84
CA ILE A 485 -13.15 -25.70 -17.31
C ILE A 485 -13.14 -25.93 -15.79
N LEU A 486 -14.07 -25.31 -15.05
CA LEU A 486 -14.18 -25.49 -13.59
C LEU A 486 -14.42 -26.96 -13.21
N ASN A 487 -15.25 -27.68 -13.98
CA ASN A 487 -15.49 -29.11 -13.82
C ASN A 487 -14.21 -29.95 -14.06
N LYS A 488 -13.40 -29.59 -15.08
CA LYS A 488 -12.14 -30.28 -15.40
C LYS A 488 -11.17 -30.28 -14.21
N TYR A 489 -11.09 -29.17 -13.47
CA TYR A 489 -10.19 -29.00 -12.33
C TYR A 489 -10.84 -29.27 -10.96
N ASN A 490 -12.14 -29.57 -10.93
CA ASN A 490 -12.92 -29.69 -9.69
C ASN A 490 -12.71 -28.47 -8.75
N PHE A 491 -12.77 -27.26 -9.31
CA PHE A 491 -12.44 -26.02 -8.60
C PHE A 491 -13.51 -24.95 -8.85
N PHE A 492 -14.31 -24.65 -7.83
CA PHE A 492 -15.52 -23.80 -7.96
C PHE A 492 -15.60 -22.64 -6.96
N ASN A 493 -14.64 -22.55 -6.04
CA ASN A 493 -14.65 -21.53 -4.99
C ASN A 493 -13.44 -20.64 -5.18
N PHE A 494 -13.66 -19.38 -5.52
CA PHE A 494 -12.60 -18.40 -5.72
C PHE A 494 -12.84 -17.21 -4.81
N ASP A 495 -11.80 -16.78 -4.11
CA ASP A 495 -11.82 -15.54 -3.34
C ASP A 495 -11.66 -14.33 -4.28
N ILE A 496 -10.78 -14.47 -5.27
CA ILE A 496 -10.42 -13.41 -6.24
C ILE A 496 -10.58 -13.95 -7.66
N VAL A 497 -11.24 -13.17 -8.52
CA VAL A 497 -11.30 -13.38 -9.96
C VAL A 497 -10.70 -12.16 -10.66
N GLN A 498 -9.68 -12.37 -11.51
CA GLN A 498 -9.15 -11.38 -12.45
C GLN A 498 -9.53 -11.79 -13.87
N ILE A 499 -10.02 -10.83 -14.65
CA ILE A 499 -10.41 -11.00 -16.05
C ILE A 499 -9.65 -9.93 -16.84
N ASP A 500 -8.85 -10.36 -17.78
CA ASP A 500 -8.16 -9.50 -18.73
C ASP A 500 -8.08 -10.21 -20.08
N VAL A 501 -9.19 -10.20 -20.81
CA VAL A 501 -9.32 -10.95 -22.07
C VAL A 501 -9.45 -10.01 -23.28
N GLU A 502 -8.78 -8.85 -23.19
CA GLU A 502 -8.47 -8.00 -24.34
C GLU A 502 -9.71 -7.66 -25.20
N GLY A 503 -10.84 -7.36 -24.53
CA GLY A 503 -12.08 -6.92 -25.18
C GLY A 503 -13.23 -7.94 -25.17
N TYR A 504 -13.02 -9.16 -24.66
CA TYR A 504 -14.08 -10.15 -24.43
C TYR A 504 -14.55 -10.24 -22.96
N ASP A 505 -14.20 -9.21 -22.17
CA ASP A 505 -14.36 -9.16 -20.71
C ASP A 505 -15.82 -9.32 -20.27
N TYR A 506 -16.76 -8.80 -21.05
CA TYR A 506 -18.18 -8.87 -20.71
C TYR A 506 -18.71 -10.31 -20.70
N GLN A 507 -18.33 -11.11 -21.69
CA GLN A 507 -18.74 -12.51 -21.82
C GLN A 507 -18.11 -13.35 -20.72
N ALA A 508 -16.80 -13.18 -20.49
CA ALA A 508 -16.10 -13.84 -19.39
C ALA A 508 -16.72 -13.48 -18.03
N LEU A 509 -16.99 -12.19 -17.78
CA LEU A 509 -17.66 -11.71 -16.57
C LEU A 509 -19.07 -12.32 -16.43
N GLY A 510 -19.82 -12.39 -17.52
CA GLY A 510 -21.16 -13.01 -17.54
C GLY A 510 -21.13 -14.46 -17.05
N GLN A 511 -20.18 -15.26 -17.55
CA GLN A 511 -20.02 -16.65 -17.15
C GLN A 511 -19.52 -16.80 -15.70
N VAL A 512 -18.64 -15.90 -15.24
CA VAL A 512 -18.20 -15.84 -13.83
C VAL A 512 -19.40 -15.58 -12.92
N LEU A 513 -20.22 -14.57 -13.21
CA LEU A 513 -21.39 -14.24 -12.38
C LEU A 513 -22.46 -15.33 -12.40
N ASP A 514 -22.57 -16.10 -13.48
CA ASP A 514 -23.54 -17.19 -13.60
C ASP A 514 -23.07 -18.49 -12.91
N SER A 515 -21.75 -18.67 -12.73
CA SER A 515 -21.15 -19.93 -12.25
C SER A 515 -20.47 -19.83 -10.88
N LEU A 516 -20.11 -18.63 -10.43
CA LEU A 516 -19.25 -18.37 -9.27
C LEU A 516 -19.83 -17.25 -8.39
N ASN A 517 -19.42 -17.23 -7.12
CA ASN A 517 -19.73 -16.14 -6.19
C ASN A 517 -18.46 -15.66 -5.46
N PRO A 518 -17.50 -15.04 -6.18
CA PRO A 518 -16.24 -14.63 -5.59
C PRO A 518 -16.39 -13.39 -4.71
N SER A 519 -15.44 -13.21 -3.79
CA SER A 519 -15.43 -12.02 -2.93
C SER A 519 -15.00 -10.77 -3.69
N ILE A 520 -14.12 -10.92 -4.68
CA ILE A 520 -13.56 -9.84 -5.49
C ILE A 520 -13.54 -10.25 -6.96
N ILE A 521 -14.02 -9.36 -7.83
CA ILE A 521 -13.90 -9.49 -9.28
C ILE A 521 -13.21 -8.24 -9.82
N CYS A 522 -12.15 -8.41 -10.58
CA CYS A 522 -11.46 -7.36 -11.33
C CYS A 522 -11.54 -7.63 -12.82
N PHE A 523 -11.85 -6.60 -13.60
CA PHE A 523 -11.96 -6.69 -15.05
C PHE A 523 -11.81 -5.31 -15.69
N GLU A 524 -11.53 -5.26 -16.99
CA GLU A 524 -11.33 -4.00 -17.71
C GLU A 524 -12.67 -3.31 -18.04
N TRP A 525 -13.12 -2.43 -17.16
CA TRP A 525 -14.37 -1.67 -17.37
C TRP A 525 -14.35 -0.82 -18.65
N ALA A 526 -13.17 -0.37 -19.10
CA ALA A 526 -13.03 0.47 -20.29
C ALA A 526 -13.56 -0.23 -21.55
N ASN A 527 -13.27 -1.52 -21.71
CA ASN A 527 -13.53 -2.30 -22.92
C ASN A 527 -15.00 -2.71 -23.11
N LEU A 528 -15.87 -2.49 -22.11
CA LEU A 528 -17.30 -2.75 -22.23
C LEU A 528 -18.02 -1.63 -22.99
N THR A 529 -18.88 -2.00 -23.92
CA THR A 529 -19.83 -1.07 -24.57
C THR A 529 -20.81 -0.47 -23.57
N SER A 530 -21.44 0.65 -23.93
CA SER A 530 -22.47 1.29 -23.09
C SER A 530 -23.66 0.38 -22.76
N SER A 531 -23.98 -0.59 -23.63
CA SER A 531 -25.03 -1.58 -23.39
C SER A 531 -24.58 -2.63 -22.37
N GLU A 532 -23.39 -3.19 -22.56
CA GLU A 532 -22.78 -4.19 -21.68
C GLU A 532 -22.56 -3.64 -20.27
N LYS A 533 -22.07 -2.40 -20.13
CA LYS A 533 -21.96 -1.70 -18.83
C LYS A 533 -23.29 -1.66 -18.08
N LYS A 534 -24.40 -1.34 -18.76
CA LYS A 534 -25.74 -1.30 -18.15
C LYS A 534 -26.23 -2.69 -17.76
N GLN A 535 -25.91 -3.71 -18.54
CA GLN A 535 -26.31 -5.09 -18.25
C GLN A 535 -25.50 -5.70 -17.10
N ALA A 536 -24.18 -5.47 -17.08
CA ALA A 536 -23.29 -5.88 -15.99
C ALA A 536 -23.73 -5.29 -14.64
N ILE A 537 -24.10 -4.00 -14.62
CA ILE A 537 -24.67 -3.35 -13.42
C ILE A 537 -26.00 -3.99 -13.04
N LYS A 538 -26.92 -4.25 -13.99
CA LYS A 538 -28.21 -4.87 -13.70
C LYS A 538 -28.11 -6.29 -13.16
N LYS A 539 -27.17 -7.11 -13.66
CA LYS A 539 -26.88 -8.45 -13.10
C LYS A 539 -26.36 -8.37 -11.66
N ASN A 540 -25.70 -7.27 -11.27
CA ASN A 540 -25.08 -7.08 -9.95
C ASN A 540 -25.92 -6.34 -8.88
N ILE A 541 -27.08 -5.72 -9.19
CA ILE A 541 -27.94 -5.03 -8.20
C ILE A 541 -28.80 -6.04 -7.38
N GLY A 542 -28.29 -7.25 -7.16
CA GLY A 542 -28.93 -8.31 -6.37
C GLY A 542 -28.28 -8.60 -5.02
N LEU A 543 -27.22 -7.86 -4.63
CA LEU A 543 -26.49 -8.01 -3.37
C LEU A 543 -26.63 -6.78 -2.46
#